data_AF-A0A3S9NTG6-F1
#
_entry.id   AF-A0A3S9NTG6-F1
#
_cell.length_a   1.000
_cell.length_b   1.000
_cell.length_c   1.000
_cell.angle_alpha   90.00
_cell.angle_beta   90.00
_cell.angle_gamma   90.00
#
_symmetry.space_group_name_H-M   'P 1'
#
loop_
_entity.id
_entity.type
_entity.pdbx_description
1 polymer ?
#
loop_
_entity_poly.entity_id
_entity_poly.type
_entity_poly.pdbx_seq_one_letter_code
_entity_poly.pdbx_strand_id
1 'polypeptide(L)'
;MDLGSVAIMAEIIINGKNAGILWKAPFRLPIDKYVTQGTNTLEIKVTNLWPNRLISDENLPMDYERNGKKLKTLPEWLTKYTERPTERTTFSSWSHWKKDDPLLTSALLAPSPSFRLK
;
A
#
# COMPACT_ATOMS: atom_id res chain seq x y z
N MET A 1 12.86 -15.18 -10.73
CA MET A 1 13.00 -13.78 -10.28
C MET A 1 12.90 -13.73 -8.77
N ASP A 2 13.73 -12.90 -8.14
CA ASP A 2 13.70 -12.64 -6.70
C ASP A 2 13.58 -11.13 -6.44
N LEU A 3 12.52 -10.74 -5.73
CA LEU A 3 12.28 -9.34 -5.34
C LEU A 3 12.95 -8.96 -4.02
N GLY A 4 13.59 -9.91 -3.33
CA GLY A 4 14.12 -9.71 -1.98
C GLY A 4 13.01 -9.49 -0.98
N SER A 5 12.78 -8.23 -0.59
CA SER A 5 11.84 -7.83 0.46
C SER A 5 10.79 -6.86 -0.08
N VAL A 6 9.53 -7.24 0.10
CA VAL A 6 8.35 -6.46 -0.27
C VAL A 6 7.49 -6.24 0.97
N ALA A 7 7.00 -5.02 1.17
CA ALA A 7 5.99 -4.69 2.17
C ALA A 7 4.75 -4.09 1.47
N ILE A 8 3.65 -4.82 1.24
CA ILE A 8 3.27 -6.16 1.77
C ILE A 8 3.15 -7.24 0.69
N MET A 9 2.72 -6.87 -0.51
CA MET A 9 2.62 -7.81 -1.64
C MET A 9 2.95 -7.12 -2.95
N ALA A 10 3.38 -7.89 -3.93
CA ALA A 10 3.70 -7.40 -5.26
C ALA A 10 3.06 -8.27 -6.33
N GLU A 11 2.37 -7.65 -7.28
CA GLU A 11 1.95 -8.26 -8.53
C GLU A 11 3.00 -7.98 -9.60
N ILE A 12 3.35 -9.02 -10.36
CA ILE A 12 4.43 -8.99 -11.34
C ILE A 12 3.86 -9.17 -12.74
N ILE A 13 4.19 -8.23 -13.62
CA ILE A 13 3.78 -8.21 -15.01
C ILE A 13 5.06 -8.14 -15.86
N ILE A 14 5.23 -9.10 -16.76
CA ILE A 14 6.39 -9.21 -17.64
C ILE A 14 5.89 -9.21 -19.08
N ASN A 15 6.39 -8.29 -19.91
CA ASN A 15 5.96 -8.14 -21.31
C ASN A 15 4.43 -8.02 -21.45
N GLY A 16 3.79 -7.30 -20.51
CA GLY A 16 2.34 -7.13 -20.44
C GLY A 16 1.56 -8.34 -19.95
N LYS A 17 2.22 -9.46 -19.61
CA LYS A 17 1.59 -10.68 -19.10
C LYS A 17 1.74 -10.79 -17.59
N ASN A 18 0.64 -11.07 -16.89
CA ASN A 18 0.67 -11.31 -15.46
C ASN A 18 1.44 -12.61 -15.14
N ALA A 19 2.56 -12.47 -14.42
CA ALA A 19 3.42 -13.56 -14.00
C ALA A 19 3.04 -14.09 -12.61
N GLY A 20 2.27 -13.34 -11.82
CA GLY A 20 1.71 -13.75 -10.54
C GLY A 20 1.83 -12.72 -9.43
N ILE A 21 1.27 -13.06 -8.27
CA ILE A 21 1.25 -12.23 -7.05
C ILE A 21 2.10 -12.89 -5.96
N LEU A 22 3.03 -12.13 -5.39
CA LEU A 22 3.88 -12.53 -4.27
C LEU A 22 3.37 -11.87 -2.99
N TRP A 23 2.74 -12.66 -2.12
CA TRP A 23 2.12 -12.19 -0.86
C TRP A 23 2.80 -12.70 0.41
N LYS A 24 3.76 -13.63 0.28
CA LYS A 24 4.53 -14.17 1.40
C LYS A 24 5.97 -14.45 0.99
N ALA A 25 6.86 -14.48 1.98
CA ALA A 25 8.22 -14.91 1.78
C ALA A 25 8.32 -16.42 1.42
N PRO A 26 9.36 -16.82 0.66
CA PRO A 26 10.24 -15.94 -0.12
C PRO A 26 9.50 -15.31 -1.33
N PHE A 27 9.76 -14.04 -1.63
CA PHE A 27 9.11 -13.28 -2.71
C PHE A 27 9.72 -13.62 -4.08
N ARG A 28 9.52 -14.86 -4.51
CA ARG A 28 10.14 -15.43 -5.71
C ARG A 28 9.11 -16.14 -6.59
N LEU A 29 9.27 -15.98 -7.91
CA LEU A 29 8.54 -16.78 -8.90
C LEU A 29 9.43 -17.15 -10.10
N PRO A 30 9.17 -18.29 -10.77
CA PRO A 30 9.76 -18.60 -12.06
C PRO A 30 9.21 -17.65 -13.13
N ILE A 31 10.07 -17.19 -14.05
CA ILE A 31 9.69 -16.23 -15.10
C ILE A 31 9.99 -16.73 -16.52
N ASP A 32 10.47 -17.96 -16.66
CA ASP A 32 11.02 -18.50 -17.92
C ASP A 32 10.00 -18.47 -19.07
N LYS A 33 8.71 -18.61 -18.75
CA LYS A 33 7.61 -18.60 -19.73
C LYS A 33 7.18 -17.19 -20.17
N TYR A 34 7.69 -16.15 -19.51
CA TYR A 34 7.26 -14.77 -19.70
C TYR A 34 8.33 -13.91 -20.36
N VAL A 35 9.59 -14.33 -20.26
CA VAL A 35 10.75 -13.63 -20.83
C VAL A 35 11.06 -14.08 -22.26
N THR A 36 11.56 -13.15 -23.06
CA THR A 36 12.05 -13.38 -24.42
C THR A 36 13.51 -12.98 -24.53
N GLN A 37 14.20 -13.45 -25.56
CA GLN A 37 15.58 -13.02 -25.82
C GLN A 37 15.60 -11.52 -26.16
N GLY A 38 16.52 -10.78 -25.52
CA GLY A 38 16.66 -9.34 -25.69
C GLY A 38 15.95 -8.54 -24.59
N THR A 39 15.35 -7.42 -24.96
CA THR A 39 14.73 -6.48 -24.02
C THR A 39 13.37 -6.99 -23.56
N ASN A 40 13.16 -6.96 -22.24
CA ASN A 40 11.89 -7.33 -21.60
C ASN A 40 11.38 -6.14 -20.77
N THR A 41 10.07 -5.95 -20.73
CA THR A 41 9.46 -4.97 -19.82
C THR A 41 9.03 -5.64 -18.52
N LEU A 42 9.32 -4.99 -17.40
CA LEU A 42 8.93 -5.45 -16.08
C LEU A 42 8.14 -4.35 -15.39
N GLU A 43 6.91 -4.67 -15.01
CA GLU A 43 6.06 -3.83 -14.18
C GLU A 43 5.80 -4.57 -12.86
N ILE A 44 5.99 -3.86 -11.76
CA ILE A 44 5.78 -4.36 -10.40
C ILE A 44 4.75 -3.46 -9.73
N LYS A 45 3.56 -3.97 -9.49
CA LYS A 45 2.53 -3.26 -8.74
C LYS A 45 2.63 -3.67 -7.27
N VAL A 46 2.98 -2.73 -6.41
CA VAL A 46 3.14 -2.98 -4.97
C VAL A 46 1.91 -2.48 -4.22
N THR A 47 1.38 -3.31 -3.32
CA THR A 47 0.29 -2.91 -2.42
C THR A 47 0.83 -2.78 -0.99
N ASN A 48 0.56 -1.63 -0.37
CA ASN A 48 0.93 -1.30 1.00
C ASN A 48 -0.30 -1.32 1.93
N LEU A 49 -0.06 -1.02 3.22
CA LEU A 49 -1.12 -0.91 4.22
C LEU A 49 -1.52 0.56 4.47
N TRP A 50 -2.74 0.75 4.99
CA TRP A 50 -3.30 2.04 5.39
C TRP A 50 -2.63 2.79 6.58
N PRO A 51 -1.89 2.19 7.53
CA PRO A 51 -1.34 2.88 8.69
C PRO A 51 -0.57 4.16 8.38
N ASN A 52 0.32 4.15 7.39
CA ASN A 52 1.08 5.35 7.03
C ASN A 52 0.18 6.49 6.57
N ARG A 53 -0.91 6.18 5.88
CA ARG A 53 -1.89 7.18 5.47
C ARG A 53 -2.73 7.67 6.65
N LEU A 54 -3.12 6.77 7.56
CA LEU A 54 -3.84 7.14 8.79
C LEU A 54 -2.98 8.05 9.69
N ILE A 55 -1.69 7.72 9.88
CA ILE A 55 -0.72 8.55 10.63
C ILE A 55 -0.55 9.91 9.95
N SER A 56 -0.39 9.93 8.62
CA SER A 56 -0.28 11.17 7.85
C SER A 56 -1.52 12.05 8.00
N ASP A 57 -2.72 11.49 7.95
CA ASP A 57 -3.96 12.24 8.07
C ASP A 57 -4.13 12.85 9.47
N GLU A 58 -3.56 12.28 10.54
CA GLU A 58 -3.55 12.90 11.89
C GLU A 58 -2.76 14.23 11.92
N ASN A 59 -2.01 14.58 10.87
CA ASN A 59 -1.42 15.91 10.70
C ASN A 59 -2.38 16.98 10.16
N LEU A 60 -3.54 16.58 9.62
CA LEU A 60 -4.53 17.48 9.02
C LEU A 60 -5.60 17.88 10.03
N PRO A 61 -6.35 18.98 9.80
CA PRO A 61 -7.47 19.37 10.65
C PRO A 61 -8.51 18.24 10.78
N MET A 62 -9.08 18.07 11.98
CA MET A 62 -10.16 17.09 12.21
C MET A 62 -11.48 17.62 11.66
N ASP A 63 -12.21 16.77 10.93
CA ASP A 63 -13.53 17.08 10.36
C ASP A 63 -14.67 16.22 10.93
N TYR A 64 -14.44 15.64 12.10
CA TYR A 64 -15.44 14.92 12.89
C TYR A 64 -15.04 14.95 14.37
N GLU A 65 -16.04 14.81 15.24
CA GLU A 65 -15.84 14.83 16.67
C GLU A 65 -15.48 13.45 17.24
N ARG A 66 -14.53 13.42 18.18
CA ARG A 66 -14.13 12.22 18.91
C ARG A 66 -14.49 12.34 20.40
N ASN A 67 -14.85 11.21 21.01
CA ASN A 67 -14.92 11.02 22.45
C ASN A 67 -13.78 10.06 22.86
N GLY A 68 -12.66 10.64 23.27
CA GLY A 68 -11.40 9.91 23.43
C GLY A 68 -10.94 9.32 22.10
N LYS A 69 -10.78 7.99 22.03
CA LYS A 69 -10.41 7.29 20.78
C LYS A 69 -11.61 6.96 19.89
N LYS A 70 -12.84 7.04 20.40
CA LYS A 70 -14.05 6.68 19.67
C LYS A 70 -14.59 7.87 18.91
N LEU A 71 -15.23 7.62 17.78
CA LEU A 71 -16.11 8.58 17.14
C LEU A 71 -17.25 8.96 18.10
N LYS A 72 -17.54 10.26 18.21
CA LYS A 72 -18.66 10.75 19.02
C LYS A 72 -19.97 10.69 18.22
N THR A 73 -19.96 11.25 17.02
CA THR A 73 -21.12 11.30 16.12
C THR A 73 -20.63 11.15 14.68
N LEU A 74 -21.43 10.50 13.82
CA LEU A 74 -21.14 10.45 12.39
C LEU A 74 -21.13 11.87 11.80
N PRO A 75 -20.08 12.26 11.06
CA PRO A 75 -20.01 13.59 10.48
C PRO A 75 -21.07 13.78 9.39
N GLU A 76 -21.55 15.02 9.27
CA GLU A 76 -22.63 15.35 8.34
C GLU A 76 -22.29 15.01 6.89
N TRP A 77 -21.06 15.29 6.46
CA TRP A 77 -20.61 15.03 5.10
C TRP A 77 -20.74 13.57 4.70
N LEU A 78 -20.60 12.65 5.66
CA LEU A 78 -20.77 11.22 5.42
C LEU A 78 -22.26 10.83 5.36
N THR A 79 -23.09 11.41 6.23
CA THR A 79 -24.53 11.11 6.29
C THR A 79 -25.34 11.74 5.15
N LYS A 80 -24.93 12.92 4.70
CA LYS A 80 -25.60 13.72 3.66
C LYS A 80 -24.96 13.52 2.28
N TYR A 81 -23.95 12.65 2.17
CA TYR A 81 -23.19 12.40 0.94
C TYR A 81 -22.65 13.68 0.27
N THR A 82 -22.16 14.61 1.08
CA THR A 82 -21.57 15.87 0.59
C THR A 82 -20.05 15.75 0.50
N GLU A 83 -19.43 16.76 -0.13
CA GLU A 83 -17.97 16.85 -0.17
C GLU A 83 -17.38 16.96 1.24
N ARG A 84 -16.21 16.37 1.40
CA ARG A 84 -15.47 16.37 2.65
C ARG A 84 -14.77 17.71 2.81
N PRO A 85 -14.88 18.38 3.98
CA PRO A 85 -14.37 19.74 4.15
C PRO A 85 -12.85 19.81 4.34
N THR A 86 -12.15 18.67 4.43
CA THR A 86 -10.70 18.62 4.62
C THR A 86 -10.02 17.73 3.59
N GLU A 87 -8.70 17.88 3.48
CA GLU A 87 -7.85 17.06 2.61
C GLU A 87 -7.60 15.63 3.15
N ARG A 88 -8.21 15.28 4.30
CA ARG A 88 -8.13 13.92 4.83
C ARG A 88 -8.76 12.96 3.85
N THR A 89 -8.08 11.86 3.58
CA THR A 89 -8.63 10.79 2.71
C THR A 89 -9.18 9.63 3.50
N THR A 90 -8.76 9.47 4.76
CA THR A 90 -9.16 8.35 5.61
C THR A 90 -10.19 8.79 6.66
N PHE A 91 -11.07 7.87 7.00
CA PHE A 91 -12.05 8.02 8.08
C PHE A 91 -12.12 6.70 8.84
N SER A 92 -11.95 6.74 10.15
CA SER A 92 -12.04 5.58 11.03
C SER A 92 -12.88 5.91 12.26
N SER A 93 -13.76 5.00 12.66
CA SER A 93 -14.59 5.15 13.86
C SER A 93 -13.77 5.06 15.15
N TRP A 94 -12.56 4.52 15.07
CA TRP A 94 -11.60 4.44 16.16
C TRP A 94 -10.26 5.06 15.77
N SER A 95 -9.65 5.81 16.69
CA SER A 95 -8.28 6.31 16.57
C SER A 95 -7.29 5.20 16.88
N HIS A 96 -6.71 4.63 15.82
CA HIS A 96 -5.71 3.56 15.90
C HIS A 96 -4.28 4.11 16.02
N TRP A 97 -4.03 5.31 15.50
CA TRP A 97 -2.71 5.90 15.35
C TRP A 97 -2.70 7.35 15.82
N LYS A 98 -1.52 7.83 16.19
CA LYS A 98 -1.22 9.22 16.53
C LYS A 98 -0.32 9.85 15.47
N LYS A 99 -0.26 11.18 15.48
CA LYS A 99 0.57 11.98 14.56
C LYS A 99 2.06 11.66 14.65
N ASP A 100 2.51 11.30 15.84
CA ASP A 100 3.90 11.04 16.23
C ASP A 100 4.27 9.55 16.19
N ASP A 101 3.34 8.66 15.81
CA ASP A 101 3.65 7.25 15.66
C ASP A 101 4.65 7.03 14.50
N PRO A 102 5.60 6.09 14.64
CA PRO A 102 6.57 5.81 13.59
C PRO A 102 5.87 5.24 12.36
N LEU A 103 6.29 5.69 11.17
CA LEU A 103 5.82 5.14 9.91
C LEU A 103 6.26 3.68 9.77
N LEU A 104 5.36 2.85 9.27
CA LEU A 104 5.65 1.46 8.95
C LEU A 104 6.39 1.36 7.62
N THR A 105 7.24 0.36 7.51
CA THR A 105 7.91 0.02 6.27
C THR A 105 6.89 -0.32 5.18
N SER A 106 7.02 0.28 4.00
CA SER A 106 6.10 0.08 2.87
C SER A 106 6.85 0.10 1.54
N ALA A 107 6.28 -0.53 0.52
CA ALA A 107 6.80 -0.62 -0.85
C ALA A 107 7.88 -1.72 -1.05
N LEU A 108 8.64 -1.61 -2.14
CA LEU A 108 9.76 -2.48 -2.48
C LEU A 108 11.02 -1.97 -1.77
N LEU A 109 11.64 -2.83 -0.96
CA LEU A 109 12.65 -2.41 0.03
C LEU A 109 14.06 -2.91 -0.26
N ALA A 110 14.17 -4.04 -0.94
CA ALA A 110 15.44 -4.67 -1.24
C ALA A 110 16.17 -3.99 -2.42
N PRO A 111 17.50 -4.15 -2.54
CA PRO A 111 18.23 -3.76 -3.74
C PRO A 111 17.62 -4.43 -4.98
N SER A 112 17.82 -3.79 -6.14
CA SER A 112 17.22 -4.11 -7.43
C SER A 112 16.91 -5.60 -7.66
N PRO A 113 15.73 -5.94 -8.24
CA PRO A 113 15.33 -7.32 -8.49
C PRO A 113 16.44 -8.14 -9.13
N SER A 114 16.70 -9.34 -8.60
CA SER A 114 17.73 -10.22 -9.17
C SER A 114 17.10 -11.25 -10.10
N PHE A 115 17.71 -11.39 -11.27
CA PHE A 115 17.29 -12.28 -12.33
C PHE A 115 18.35 -13.37 -12.52
N ARG A 116 17.91 -14.63 -12.44
CA ARG A 116 18.70 -15.77 -12.92
C ARG A 116 17.78 -16.62 -13.78
N LEU A 117 18.12 -16.76 -15.04
CA LEU A 117 17.58 -17.78 -15.94
C LEU A 117 18.43 -19.04 -15.77
N LYS A 118 17.79 -20.21 -15.84
CA LYS A 118 18.51 -21.49 -15.87
C LYS A 118 19.03 -21.79 -17.26
#